data_AF-A0A7Y9XY06-F1
#
_entry.id   AF-A0A7Y9XY06-F1
#
_cell.length_a   1.000
_cell.length_b   1.000
_cell.length_c   1.000
_cell.angle_alpha   90.00
_cell.angle_beta   90.00
_cell.angle_gamma   90.00
#
_symmetry.space_group_name_H-M   'P 1'
#
loop_
_entity.id
_entity.type
_entity.pdbx_description
1 polymer ?
#
loop_
_entity_poly.entity_id
_entity_poly.type
_entity_poly.pdbx_seq_one_letter_code
_entity_poly.pdbx_strand_id
1 'polypeptide(L)'
;MALGAFLAGLLFADTEYRHQIASDIERFKGLLLGLFFMSVGMSLDVSAVWQLLGWVVLSVIGLVALKAGTLFVVSKAFRQPTAVAAETAVLLCQGGEFAFVVLAAGLAVGVLDPTVGQFMLMVVILTMFLTPALSAAGRLLGRFLEKRENGTLVPADLGITGEAHVIIGGFGRVGHLLADLLDAQRISYVALDTDAEIIARQRAKGMSVVFGDAICSRREPFEPIRGGRGEPIGRAAIP
;
A
#
# COMPACT_ATOMS: atom_id res chain seq x y z
N MET A 1 -17.88 15.36 20.32
CA MET A 1 -17.92 16.21 19.10
C MET A 1 -17.59 15.46 17.81
N ALA A 2 -16.73 14.42 17.80
CA ALA A 2 -16.38 13.66 16.58
C ALA A 2 -17.57 12.99 15.84
N LEU A 3 -18.58 12.48 16.56
CA LEU A 3 -19.78 11.91 15.95
C LEU A 3 -20.58 12.94 15.12
N GLY A 4 -20.58 14.21 15.54
CA GLY A 4 -21.25 15.29 14.82
C GLY A 4 -20.59 15.58 13.48
N ALA A 5 -19.24 15.58 13.43
CA ALA A 5 -18.50 15.71 12.19
C ALA A 5 -18.72 14.51 11.25
N PHE A 6 -18.78 13.30 11.80
CA PHE A 6 -19.09 12.09 11.04
C PHE A 6 -20.50 12.12 10.43
N LEU A 7 -21.51 12.50 11.23
CA LEU A 7 -22.90 12.64 10.77
C LEU A 7 -23.06 13.75 9.73
N ALA A 8 -22.40 14.90 9.94
CA ALA A 8 -22.37 15.97 8.95
C ALA A 8 -21.75 15.48 7.62
N GLY A 9 -20.64 14.74 7.70
CA GLY A 9 -20.01 14.11 6.53
C GLY A 9 -20.97 13.16 5.79
N LEU A 10 -21.69 12.30 6.51
CA LEU A 10 -22.70 11.41 5.93
C LEU A 10 -23.85 12.18 5.26
N LEU A 11 -24.32 13.26 5.89
CA LEU A 11 -25.39 14.10 5.35
C LEU A 11 -24.97 14.82 4.06
N PHE A 12 -23.72 15.30 4.00
CA PHE A 12 -23.20 15.99 2.82
C PHE A 12 -22.74 15.05 1.70
N ALA A 13 -22.48 13.76 2.00
CA ALA A 13 -22.00 12.78 1.04
C ALA A 13 -22.94 12.59 -0.16
N ASP A 14 -24.25 12.77 0.05
CA ASP A 14 -25.29 12.57 -0.96
C ASP A 14 -25.72 13.88 -1.68
N THR A 15 -25.03 14.99 -1.41
CA THR A 15 -25.33 16.29 -2.02
C THR A 15 -24.54 16.51 -3.32
N GLU A 16 -25.08 17.31 -4.24
CA GLU A 16 -24.37 17.71 -5.47
C GLU A 16 -23.07 18.48 -5.18
N TYR A 17 -22.98 19.12 -4.00
CA TYR A 17 -21.82 19.89 -3.55
C TYR A 17 -20.73 19.06 -2.86
N ARG A 18 -20.87 17.73 -2.74
CA ARG A 18 -19.92 16.86 -2.01
C ARG A 18 -18.46 17.06 -2.41
N HIS A 19 -18.19 17.27 -3.70
CA HIS A 19 -16.84 17.43 -4.23
C HIS A 19 -16.24 18.79 -3.84
N GLN A 20 -17.07 19.84 -3.80
CA GLN A 20 -16.66 21.17 -3.39
C GLN A 20 -16.40 21.21 -1.88
N ILE A 21 -17.32 20.66 -1.09
CA ILE A 21 -17.18 20.55 0.38
C ILE A 21 -15.94 19.72 0.74
N ALA A 22 -15.70 18.60 0.05
CA ALA A 22 -14.51 17.78 0.30
C ALA A 22 -13.21 18.52 -0.02
N SER A 23 -13.15 19.25 -1.14
CA SER A 23 -11.99 20.07 -1.52
C SER A 23 -11.70 21.17 -0.50
N ASP A 24 -12.76 21.82 0.01
CA ASP A 24 -12.64 22.86 1.02
C ASP A 24 -12.13 22.31 2.36
N ILE A 25 -12.64 21.15 2.80
CA ILE A 25 -12.19 20.50 4.05
C ILE A 25 -10.73 20.01 3.94
N GLU A 26 -10.32 19.46 2.79
CA GLU A 26 -8.97 18.93 2.60
C GLU A 26 -7.89 20.00 2.84
N ARG A 27 -8.18 21.27 2.50
CA ARG A 27 -7.28 22.42 2.78
C ARG A 27 -7.03 22.64 4.27
N PHE A 28 -8.02 22.36 5.12
CA PHE A 28 -7.92 22.56 6.57
C PHE A 28 -7.54 21.29 7.34
N LYS A 29 -7.65 20.13 6.72
CA LYS A 29 -7.40 18.82 7.37
C LYS A 29 -6.06 18.75 8.08
N GLY A 30 -4.97 19.17 7.42
CA GLY A 30 -3.65 19.16 8.03
C GLY A 30 -3.54 20.07 9.26
N LEU A 31 -4.15 21.25 9.21
CA LEU A 31 -4.20 22.20 10.33
C LEU A 31 -5.01 21.62 11.51
N LEU A 32 -6.19 21.08 11.23
CA LEU A 32 -7.07 20.49 12.25
C LEU A 32 -6.43 19.26 12.90
N LEU A 33 -5.75 18.42 12.11
CA LEU A 33 -5.04 17.25 12.61
C LEU A 33 -3.84 17.65 13.47
N GLY A 34 -3.08 18.66 13.05
CA GLY A 34 -1.98 19.23 13.84
C GLY A 34 -2.46 19.78 15.19
N LEU A 35 -3.56 20.55 15.18
CA LEU A 35 -4.16 21.08 16.41
C LEU A 35 -4.70 19.97 17.32
N PHE A 36 -5.31 18.94 16.74
CA PHE A 36 -5.79 17.77 17.47
C PHE A 36 -4.64 17.06 18.20
N PHE A 37 -3.57 16.70 17.49
CA PHE A 37 -2.43 16.01 18.10
C PHE A 37 -1.68 16.89 19.11
N MET A 38 -1.60 18.20 18.88
CA MET A 38 -1.03 19.14 19.85
C MET A 38 -1.85 19.16 21.14
N SER A 39 -3.18 19.31 21.04
CA SER A 39 -4.07 19.33 22.20
C SER A 39 -4.04 18.02 22.99
N VAL A 40 -4.06 16.89 22.29
CA VAL A 40 -3.94 15.55 22.91
C VAL A 40 -2.59 15.39 23.60
N GLY A 41 -1.50 15.82 22.96
CA GLY A 41 -0.15 15.78 23.54
C GLY A 41 -0.01 16.67 24.78
N MET A 42 -0.63 17.86 24.78
CA MET A 42 -0.65 18.75 25.96
C MET A 42 -1.49 18.21 27.11
N SER A 43 -2.48 17.36 26.82
CA SER A 43 -3.34 16.74 27.83
C SER A 43 -2.70 15.52 28.49
N LEU A 44 -1.57 15.05 27.96
CA LEU A 44 -0.84 13.89 28.47
C LEU A 44 0.07 14.29 29.64
N ASP A 45 -0.11 13.65 30.79
CA ASP A 45 0.80 13.76 31.92
C ASP A 45 1.90 12.69 31.82
N VAL A 46 3.02 13.07 31.21
CA VAL A 46 4.18 12.17 31.02
C VAL A 46 4.76 11.71 32.36
N SER A 47 4.66 12.55 33.41
CA SER A 47 5.22 12.23 34.72
C SER A 47 4.46 11.08 35.39
N ALA A 48 3.13 11.06 35.25
CA ALA A 48 2.27 9.99 35.76
C ALA A 48 2.52 8.65 35.05
N VAL A 49 2.89 8.67 33.76
CA VAL A 49 3.10 7.47 32.95
C VAL A 49 4.53 6.94 33.04
N TRP A 50 5.49 7.75 33.50
CA TRP A 50 6.90 7.37 33.59
C TRP A 50 7.15 6.10 34.41
N GLN A 51 6.42 5.95 35.51
CA GLN A 51 6.52 4.77 36.38
C GLN A 51 5.95 3.49 35.74
N LEU A 52 5.08 3.65 34.74
CA LEU A 52 4.40 2.57 34.03
C LEU A 52 5.01 2.31 32.64
N LEU A 53 6.15 2.92 32.32
CA LEU A 53 6.70 2.90 30.97
C LEU A 53 6.94 1.47 30.45
N GLY A 54 7.39 0.55 31.31
CA GLY A 54 7.52 -0.87 30.95
C GLY A 54 6.19 -1.51 30.55
N TRP A 55 5.11 -1.21 31.28
CA TRP A 55 3.77 -1.69 30.96
C TRP A 55 3.20 -1.05 29.70
N VAL A 56 3.53 0.22 29.43
CA VAL A 56 3.15 0.91 28.19
C VAL A 56 3.79 0.20 26.99
N VAL A 57 5.10 -0.03 27.02
CA VAL A 57 5.82 -0.72 25.93
C VAL A 57 5.25 -2.12 25.71
N LEU A 58 5.01 -2.87 26.80
CA LEU A 58 4.40 -4.19 26.71
C LEU A 58 3.00 -4.13 26.08
N SER A 59 2.19 -3.14 26.47
CA SER A 59 0.84 -2.96 25.93
C SER A 59 0.84 -2.55 24.47
N VAL A 60 1.80 -1.73 24.04
CA VAL A 60 1.98 -1.37 22.63
C VAL A 60 2.31 -2.59 21.79
N ILE A 61 3.29 -3.40 22.22
CA ILE A 61 3.64 -4.65 21.54
C ILE A 61 2.44 -5.60 21.52
N GLY A 62 1.74 -5.75 22.65
CA GLY A 62 0.56 -6.60 22.78
C GLY A 62 -0.58 -6.16 21.85
N LEU A 63 -0.89 -4.87 21.81
CA LEU A 63 -1.92 -4.30 20.94
C LEU A 63 -1.60 -4.57 19.46
N VAL A 64 -0.36 -4.27 19.05
CA VAL A 64 0.11 -4.47 17.67
C VAL A 64 0.05 -5.95 17.30
N ALA A 65 0.58 -6.83 18.14
CA ALA A 65 0.59 -8.26 17.89
C ALA A 65 -0.83 -8.84 17.81
N LEU A 66 -1.72 -8.45 18.73
CA LEU A 66 -3.10 -8.91 18.77
C LEU A 66 -3.88 -8.44 17.54
N LYS A 67 -3.79 -7.15 17.18
CA LYS A 67 -4.47 -6.63 15.99
C LYS A 67 -3.89 -7.22 14.71
N ALA A 68 -2.57 -7.26 14.56
CA ALA A 68 -1.94 -7.83 13.38
C ALA A 68 -2.31 -9.31 13.22
N GLY A 69 -2.26 -10.10 14.30
CA GLY A 69 -2.69 -11.49 14.29
C GLY A 69 -4.15 -11.66 13.89
N THR A 70 -5.05 -10.88 14.49
CA THR A 70 -6.49 -10.93 14.17
C THR A 70 -6.75 -10.57 12.72
N LEU A 71 -6.16 -9.47 12.24
CA LEU A 71 -6.32 -8.99 10.86
C LEU A 71 -5.72 -9.96 9.85
N PHE A 72 -4.60 -10.61 10.17
CA PHE A 72 -4.01 -11.64 9.33
C PHE A 72 -4.94 -12.85 9.21
N VAL A 73 -5.46 -13.35 10.34
CA VAL A 73 -6.40 -14.49 10.36
C VAL A 73 -7.65 -14.16 9.56
N VAL A 74 -8.23 -12.98 9.75
CA VAL A 74 -9.40 -12.50 8.99
C VAL A 74 -9.04 -12.45 7.50
N SER A 75 -7.93 -11.81 7.12
CA SER A 75 -7.52 -11.70 5.71
C SER A 75 -7.32 -13.07 5.06
N LYS A 76 -6.79 -14.06 5.80
CA LYS A 76 -6.68 -15.45 5.34
C LYS A 76 -8.03 -16.14 5.23
N ALA A 77 -8.98 -15.87 6.12
CA ALA A 77 -10.35 -16.38 6.01
C ALA A 77 -11.05 -15.87 4.73
N PHE A 78 -10.73 -14.65 4.30
CA PHE A 78 -11.14 -14.08 3.00
C PHE A 78 -10.28 -14.57 1.81
N ARG A 79 -9.46 -15.60 2.00
CA ARG A 79 -8.61 -16.23 0.96
C ARG A 79 -7.60 -15.28 0.29
N GLN A 80 -7.15 -14.24 1.00
CA GLN A 80 -6.09 -13.37 0.47
C GLN A 80 -4.74 -14.10 0.38
N PRO A 81 -3.88 -13.77 -0.60
CA PRO A 81 -2.49 -14.20 -0.67
C PRO A 81 -1.74 -13.90 0.63
N THR A 82 -0.76 -14.71 1.03
CA THR A 82 -0.13 -14.51 2.35
C THR A 82 0.66 -13.19 2.40
N ALA A 83 1.27 -12.78 1.29
CA ALA A 83 1.90 -11.47 1.16
C ALA A 83 0.93 -10.32 1.44
N VAL A 84 -0.22 -10.31 0.76
CA VAL A 84 -1.27 -9.28 0.90
C VAL A 84 -1.87 -9.28 2.31
N ALA A 85 -2.13 -10.47 2.86
CA ALA A 85 -2.67 -10.62 4.21
C ALA A 85 -1.69 -10.07 5.28
N ALA A 86 -0.40 -10.36 5.15
CA ALA A 86 0.63 -9.87 6.07
C ALA A 86 0.82 -8.36 5.99
N GLU A 87 0.90 -7.81 4.77
CA GLU A 87 1.02 -6.36 4.57
C GLU A 87 -0.20 -5.62 5.14
N THR A 88 -1.41 -6.08 4.82
CA THR A 88 -2.66 -5.49 5.29
C THR A 88 -2.77 -5.53 6.82
N ALA A 89 -2.40 -6.66 7.43
CA ALA A 89 -2.42 -6.83 8.88
C ALA A 89 -1.52 -5.83 9.60
N VAL A 90 -0.30 -5.60 9.09
CA VAL A 90 0.65 -4.66 9.69
C VAL A 90 0.23 -3.21 9.45
N LEU A 91 -0.33 -2.88 8.27
CA LEU A 91 -0.79 -1.53 7.96
C LEU A 91 -1.97 -1.06 8.83
N LEU A 92 -2.77 -1.99 9.35
CA LEU A 92 -3.99 -1.69 10.09
C LEU A 92 -3.89 -1.97 11.60
N CYS A 93 -2.73 -2.42 12.09
CA CYS A 93 -2.58 -2.87 13.49
C CYS A 93 -2.44 -1.74 14.53
N GLN A 94 -2.26 -0.49 14.10
CA GLN A 94 -2.07 0.65 15.01
C GLN A 94 -3.34 1.04 15.79
N GLY A 95 -3.17 1.88 16.81
CA GLY A 95 -4.27 2.59 17.47
C GLY A 95 -5.01 3.52 16.50
N GLY A 96 -6.33 3.56 16.59
CA GLY A 96 -7.16 4.45 15.76
C GLY A 96 -7.51 5.75 16.47
N GLU A 97 -7.78 6.82 15.71
CA GLU A 97 -8.15 8.14 16.25
C GLU A 97 -9.44 8.10 17.10
N PHE A 98 -10.35 7.16 16.79
CA PHE A 98 -11.55 6.93 17.58
C PHE A 98 -11.26 6.53 19.04
N ALA A 99 -10.08 5.98 19.34
CA ALA A 99 -9.70 5.67 20.71
C ALA A 99 -9.67 6.92 21.59
N PHE A 100 -9.21 8.07 21.08
CA PHE A 100 -9.21 9.32 21.82
C PHE A 100 -10.63 9.79 22.18
N VAL A 101 -11.58 9.61 21.26
CA VAL A 101 -12.98 9.98 21.49
C VAL A 101 -13.60 9.10 22.58
N VAL A 102 -13.36 7.79 22.53
CA VAL A 102 -13.88 6.84 23.52
C VAL A 102 -13.24 7.06 24.89
N LEU A 103 -11.92 7.27 24.95
CA LEU A 103 -11.20 7.56 26.20
C LEU A 103 -11.66 8.87 26.83
N ALA A 104 -11.78 9.94 26.03
CA ALA A 104 -12.27 11.22 26.52
C ALA A 104 -13.71 11.13 27.05
N ALA A 105 -14.59 10.38 26.36
CA ALA A 105 -15.95 10.15 26.82
C ALA A 105 -15.98 9.33 28.12
N GLY A 106 -15.18 8.28 28.23
CA GLY A 106 -15.07 7.44 29.43
C GLY A 106 -14.56 8.20 30.65
N LEU A 107 -13.57 9.07 30.46
CA LEU A 107 -13.05 9.97 31.49
C LEU A 107 -14.09 11.02 31.90
N ALA A 108 -14.80 11.62 30.93
CA ALA A 108 -15.80 12.65 31.19
C ALA A 108 -16.99 12.14 32.02
N VAL A 109 -17.40 10.89 31.83
CA VAL A 109 -18.51 10.25 32.59
C VAL A 109 -18.00 9.59 33.87
N GLY A 110 -16.68 9.56 34.12
CA GLY A 110 -16.08 8.98 35.33
C GLY A 110 -16.07 7.45 35.36
N VAL A 111 -16.32 6.78 34.23
CA VAL A 111 -16.23 5.31 34.11
C VAL A 111 -14.77 4.85 34.05
N LEU A 112 -13.89 5.71 33.54
CA LEU A 112 -12.47 5.44 33.44
C LEU A 112 -11.70 6.17 34.54
N ASP A 113 -10.86 5.45 35.27
CA ASP A 113 -9.92 6.06 36.20
C ASP A 113 -8.91 6.95 35.44
N PRO A 114 -8.57 8.16 35.95
CA PRO A 114 -7.66 9.07 35.27
C PRO A 114 -6.29 8.48 34.96
N THR A 115 -5.74 7.65 35.85
CA THR A 115 -4.43 7.00 35.65
C THR A 115 -4.52 5.97 34.51
N VAL A 116 -5.61 5.21 34.45
CA VAL A 116 -5.87 4.26 33.36
C VAL A 116 -6.07 5.00 32.04
N GLY A 117 -6.78 6.13 32.04
CA GLY A 117 -6.97 6.96 30.86
C GLY A 117 -5.67 7.51 30.30
N GLN A 118 -4.82 8.09 31.16
CA GLN A 118 -3.49 8.58 30.77
C GLN A 118 -2.60 7.46 30.21
N PHE A 119 -2.63 6.27 30.83
CA PHE A 119 -1.94 5.09 30.36
C PHE A 119 -2.40 4.67 28.95
N MET A 120 -3.71 4.52 28.74
CA MET A 120 -4.26 4.13 27.45
C MET A 120 -4.00 5.18 26.36
N LEU A 121 -4.09 6.46 26.71
CA LEU A 121 -3.81 7.58 25.80
C LEU A 121 -2.35 7.56 25.35
N MET A 122 -1.40 7.29 26.25
CA MET A 122 0.03 7.10 25.90
C MET A 122 0.24 5.92 24.96
N VAL A 123 -0.41 4.76 25.22
CA VAL A 123 -0.32 3.58 24.33
C VAL A 123 -0.80 3.92 22.92
N VAL A 124 -1.94 4.60 22.79
CA VAL A 124 -2.48 5.01 21.49
C VAL A 124 -1.53 5.97 20.78
N ILE A 125 -1.06 7.03 21.46
CA ILE A 125 -0.10 7.99 20.88
C ILE A 125 1.16 7.28 20.39
N LEU A 126 1.74 6.39 21.20
CA LEU A 126 2.98 5.72 20.84
C LEU A 126 2.78 4.78 19.64
N THR A 127 1.63 4.09 19.56
CA THR A 127 1.31 3.25 18.38
C THR A 127 1.09 4.09 17.11
N MET A 128 0.46 5.25 17.21
CA MET A 128 0.31 6.18 16.09
C MET A 128 1.65 6.80 15.67
N PHE A 129 2.53 7.09 16.63
CA PHE A 129 3.88 7.56 16.35
C PHE A 129 4.74 6.51 15.63
N LEU A 130 4.59 5.23 16.00
CA LEU A 130 5.30 4.11 15.38
C LEU A 130 4.71 3.68 14.03
N THR A 131 3.50 4.12 13.69
CA THR A 131 2.78 3.78 12.45
C THR A 131 3.62 3.88 11.17
N PRO A 132 4.35 4.97 10.87
CA PRO A 132 5.16 5.04 9.65
C PRO A 132 6.23 3.95 9.59
N ALA A 133 6.86 3.61 10.72
CA ALA A 133 7.84 2.53 10.79
C ALA A 133 7.17 1.15 10.59
N LEU A 134 6.01 0.92 11.20
CA LEU A 134 5.23 -0.31 10.99
C LEU A 134 4.77 -0.42 9.53
N SER A 135 4.34 0.67 8.90
CA SER A 135 3.92 0.68 7.49
C SER A 135 5.08 0.32 6.56
N ALA A 136 6.27 0.89 6.80
CA ALA A 136 7.47 0.51 6.05
C ALA A 136 7.83 -0.97 6.24
N ALA A 137 7.77 -1.48 7.47
CA ALA A 137 8.00 -2.89 7.78
C ALA A 137 6.97 -3.82 7.11
N GLY A 138 5.69 -3.43 7.11
CA GLY A 138 4.59 -4.18 6.48
C GLY A 138 4.77 -4.31 4.97
N ARG A 139 5.16 -3.23 4.30
CA ARG A 139 5.47 -3.24 2.86
C ARG A 139 6.68 -4.10 2.52
N LEU A 140 7.73 -4.04 3.36
CA LEU A 140 8.91 -4.87 3.19
C LEU A 140 8.58 -6.35 3.37
N LEU A 141 7.76 -6.66 4.37
CA LEU A 141 7.28 -8.01 4.65
C LEU A 141 6.42 -8.54 3.49
N GLY A 142 5.47 -7.76 3.00
CA GLY A 142 4.65 -8.10 1.83
C GLY A 142 5.51 -8.47 0.62
N ARG A 143 6.48 -7.62 0.25
CA ARG A 143 7.41 -7.89 -0.85
C ARG A 143 8.26 -9.14 -0.64
N PHE A 144 8.71 -9.38 0.58
CA PHE A 144 9.51 -10.57 0.91
C PHE A 144 8.68 -11.86 0.78
N LEU A 145 7.44 -11.86 1.28
CA LEU A 145 6.53 -13.00 1.14
C LEU A 145 6.10 -13.20 -0.32
N GLU A 146 5.85 -12.13 -1.05
CA GLU A 146 5.48 -12.19 -2.46
C GLU A 146 6.61 -12.81 -3.29
N LYS A 147 7.86 -12.42 -3.04
CA LYS A 147 9.03 -13.05 -3.68
C LYS A 147 9.16 -14.54 -3.37
N ARG A 148 8.69 -14.96 -2.19
CA ARG A 148 8.72 -16.36 -1.74
C ARG A 148 7.55 -17.18 -2.30
N GLU A 149 6.36 -16.59 -2.43
CA GLU A 149 5.19 -17.20 -3.09
C GLU A 149 5.41 -17.29 -4.61
N ASN A 150 5.92 -16.23 -5.23
CA ASN A 150 6.17 -16.16 -6.68
C ASN A 150 7.50 -16.81 -7.11
N GLY A 151 8.32 -17.29 -6.18
CA GLY A 151 9.55 -18.06 -6.45
C GLY A 151 9.32 -19.39 -7.17
N THR A 152 8.06 -19.75 -7.48
CA THR A 152 7.68 -20.91 -8.29
C THR A 152 7.03 -20.55 -9.64
N LEU A 153 6.83 -19.26 -9.97
CA LEU A 153 6.04 -18.85 -11.15
C LEU A 153 6.66 -17.72 -11.99
N VAL A 154 7.95 -17.46 -11.87
CA VAL A 154 8.67 -16.69 -12.90
C VAL A 154 9.53 -17.65 -13.71
N PRO A 155 9.04 -18.16 -14.86
CA PRO A 155 9.97 -18.62 -15.88
C PRO A 155 10.89 -17.44 -16.20
N ALA A 156 12.17 -17.61 -15.87
CA ALA A 156 13.23 -16.66 -16.18
C ALA A 156 13.50 -16.53 -17.70
N ASP A 157 12.72 -17.22 -18.54
CA ASP A 157 12.70 -16.99 -19.98
C ASP A 157 11.60 -15.98 -20.33
N LEU A 158 11.87 -14.71 -20.03
CA LEU A 158 11.37 -13.66 -20.92
C LEU A 158 12.10 -13.89 -22.24
N GLY A 159 11.47 -14.65 -23.15
CA GLY A 159 11.90 -14.85 -24.54
C GLY A 159 11.87 -13.56 -25.36
N ILE A 160 12.34 -12.45 -24.79
CA ILE A 160 12.62 -11.20 -25.49
C ILE A 160 13.98 -11.40 -26.16
N THR A 161 14.02 -12.25 -27.17
CA THR A 161 15.13 -12.35 -28.10
C THR A 161 15.01 -11.19 -29.09
N GLY A 162 15.43 -9.99 -28.68
CA GLY A 162 15.49 -8.82 -29.56
C GLY A 162 15.50 -7.49 -28.83
N GLU A 163 16.14 -6.49 -29.45
CA GLU A 163 16.07 -5.10 -29.01
C GLU A 163 14.62 -4.60 -29.14
N ALA A 164 13.89 -4.53 -28.03
CA ALA A 164 12.52 -4.01 -28.02
C ALA A 164 12.58 -2.49 -28.24
N HIS A 165 12.14 -2.03 -29.41
CA HIS A 165 12.18 -0.61 -29.78
C HIS A 165 10.95 0.18 -29.28
N VAL A 166 9.88 -0.50 -28.86
CA VAL A 166 8.62 0.15 -28.44
C VAL A 166 8.08 -0.46 -27.15
N ILE A 167 7.72 0.39 -26.18
CA ILE A 167 7.06 -0.01 -24.93
C ILE A 167 5.62 0.52 -24.95
N ILE A 168 4.63 -0.37 -24.81
CA ILE A 168 3.21 -0.01 -24.72
C ILE A 168 2.81 0.03 -23.24
N GLY A 169 2.39 1.19 -22.75
CA GLY A 169 1.86 1.34 -21.38
C GLY A 169 0.35 1.12 -21.33
N GLY A 170 -0.07 -0.02 -20.79
CA GLY A 170 -1.46 -0.49 -20.72
C GLY A 170 -1.84 -1.35 -21.92
N PHE A 171 -2.28 -2.58 -21.67
CA PHE A 171 -2.71 -3.59 -22.65
C PHE A 171 -4.24 -3.81 -22.64
N GLY A 172 -5.00 -2.72 -22.49
CA GLY A 172 -6.45 -2.70 -22.69
C GLY A 172 -6.84 -2.64 -24.17
N ARG A 173 -8.05 -2.13 -24.46
CA ARG A 173 -8.58 -2.01 -25.85
C ARG A 173 -7.63 -1.30 -26.81
N VAL A 174 -7.05 -0.18 -26.39
CA VAL A 174 -6.15 0.64 -27.22
C VAL A 174 -4.77 0.01 -27.31
N GLY A 175 -4.23 -0.51 -26.20
CA GLY A 175 -2.94 -1.20 -26.17
C GLY A 175 -2.91 -2.44 -27.07
N HIS A 176 -4.02 -3.18 -27.13
CA HIS A 176 -4.17 -4.32 -28.03
C HIS A 176 -4.14 -3.91 -29.50
N LEU A 177 -4.86 -2.85 -29.89
CA LEU A 177 -4.84 -2.33 -31.26
C LEU A 177 -3.45 -1.84 -31.68
N LEU A 178 -2.72 -1.22 -30.75
CA LEU A 178 -1.34 -0.78 -31.01
C LEU A 178 -0.40 -1.97 -31.18
N ALA A 179 -0.55 -3.01 -30.36
CA ALA A 179 0.22 -4.24 -30.48
C ALA A 179 -0.05 -4.96 -31.81
N ASP A 180 -1.31 -5.11 -32.21
CA ASP A 180 -1.69 -5.71 -33.49
C ASP A 180 -1.09 -4.94 -34.69
N LEU A 181 -1.06 -3.59 -34.60
CA LEU A 181 -0.48 -2.74 -35.64
C LEU A 181 1.05 -2.89 -35.71
N LEU A 182 1.73 -2.97 -34.57
CA LEU A 182 3.18 -3.19 -34.52
C LEU A 182 3.56 -4.59 -35.00
N ASP A 183 2.77 -5.61 -34.64
CA ASP A 183 2.92 -6.98 -35.16
C ASP A 183 2.74 -7.02 -36.67
N ALA A 184 1.74 -6.33 -37.21
CA ALA A 184 1.53 -6.22 -38.66
C ALA A 184 2.72 -5.57 -39.39
N GLN A 185 3.45 -4.66 -38.73
CA GLN A 185 4.65 -4.03 -39.27
C GLN A 185 5.96 -4.74 -38.90
N ARG A 186 5.89 -5.89 -38.20
CA ARG A 186 7.06 -6.64 -37.69
C ARG A 186 7.99 -5.81 -36.80
N ILE A 187 7.42 -4.88 -36.03
CA ILE A 187 8.17 -4.06 -35.06
C ILE A 187 8.08 -4.72 -33.69
N SER A 188 9.23 -5.07 -33.11
CA SER A 188 9.31 -5.65 -31.77
C SER A 188 8.80 -4.68 -30.70
N TYR A 189 7.83 -5.11 -29.90
CA TYR A 189 7.30 -4.34 -28.76
C TYR A 189 7.25 -5.16 -27.48
N VAL A 190 7.19 -4.45 -26.35
CA VAL A 190 6.87 -5.01 -25.04
C VAL A 190 5.70 -4.20 -24.46
N ALA A 191 4.61 -4.87 -24.09
CA ALA A 191 3.48 -4.23 -23.44
C ALA A 191 3.53 -4.42 -21.92
N LEU A 192 3.17 -3.37 -21.17
CA LEU A 192 3.06 -3.37 -19.71
C LEU A 192 1.59 -3.23 -19.32
N ASP A 193 1.10 -4.04 -18.38
CA ASP A 193 -0.21 -3.84 -17.76
C ASP A 193 -0.15 -4.09 -16.25
N THR A 194 -1.13 -3.57 -15.52
CA THR A 194 -1.32 -3.77 -14.08
C THR A 194 -2.35 -4.86 -13.78
N ASP A 195 -3.14 -5.28 -14.76
CA ASP A 195 -4.13 -6.36 -14.62
C ASP A 195 -3.51 -7.74 -14.93
N ALA A 196 -3.29 -8.52 -13.87
CA ALA A 196 -2.71 -9.86 -13.95
C ALA A 196 -3.56 -10.86 -14.76
N GLU A 197 -4.88 -10.73 -14.79
CA GLU A 197 -5.74 -11.64 -15.58
C GLU A 197 -5.64 -11.36 -17.08
N ILE A 198 -5.53 -10.08 -17.46
CA ILE A 198 -5.33 -9.69 -18.87
C ILE A 198 -3.97 -10.23 -19.34
N ILE A 199 -2.93 -10.06 -18.54
CA ILE A 199 -1.58 -10.53 -18.85
C ILE A 199 -1.56 -12.05 -19.04
N ALA A 200 -2.16 -12.82 -18.13
CA ALA A 200 -2.18 -14.27 -18.21
C ALA A 200 -2.88 -14.77 -19.49
N ARG A 201 -4.03 -14.17 -19.84
CA ARG A 201 -4.79 -14.52 -21.06
C ARG A 201 -4.04 -14.19 -22.34
N GLN A 202 -3.29 -13.09 -22.37
CA GLN A 202 -2.61 -12.62 -23.57
C GLN A 202 -1.25 -13.29 -23.76
N ARG A 203 -0.56 -13.64 -22.67
CA ARG A 203 0.61 -14.52 -22.72
C ARG A 203 0.28 -15.90 -23.27
N ALA A 204 -0.88 -16.46 -22.92
CA ALA A 204 -1.34 -17.73 -23.49
C ALA A 204 -1.54 -17.68 -25.01
N LYS A 205 -1.68 -16.48 -25.59
CA LYS A 205 -1.78 -16.25 -27.04
C LYS A 205 -0.44 -15.91 -27.69
N GLY A 206 0.67 -15.96 -26.95
CA GLY A 206 2.01 -15.68 -27.46
C GLY A 206 2.40 -14.20 -27.52
N MET A 207 1.61 -13.31 -26.90
CA MET A 207 1.89 -11.87 -26.90
C MET A 207 2.97 -11.51 -25.86
N SER A 208 3.85 -10.57 -26.21
CA SER A 208 4.93 -10.05 -25.34
C SER A 208 4.40 -9.03 -24.31
N VAL A 209 3.62 -9.50 -23.33
CA VAL A 209 3.04 -8.69 -22.24
C VAL A 209 3.70 -8.99 -20.89
N VAL A 210 4.11 -7.96 -20.18
CA VAL A 210 4.77 -8.01 -18.87
C VAL A 210 3.97 -7.23 -17.85
N PHE A 211 4.02 -7.65 -16.59
CA PHE A 211 3.42 -6.89 -15.49
C PHE A 211 4.23 -5.62 -15.24
N GLY A 212 3.58 -4.46 -15.33
CA GLY A 212 4.23 -3.17 -15.08
C GLY A 212 3.25 -2.01 -15.18
N ASP A 213 3.49 -1.00 -14.35
CA ASP A 213 2.74 0.25 -14.36
C ASP A 213 3.51 1.31 -15.16
N ALA A 214 2.97 1.69 -16.32
CA ALA A 214 3.57 2.72 -17.17
C ALA A 214 3.41 4.15 -16.61
N ILE A 215 2.59 4.35 -15.58
CA ILE A 215 2.33 5.64 -14.94
C ILE A 215 3.38 5.91 -13.84
N CYS A 216 4.04 4.87 -13.34
CA CYS A 216 5.12 5.03 -12.38
C CYS A 216 6.42 5.44 -13.08
N SER A 217 6.61 6.75 -13.24
CA SER A 217 7.91 7.38 -13.51
C SER A 217 8.86 7.22 -12.32
N ARG A 218 9.21 5.98 -11.96
CA ARG A 218 10.34 5.68 -11.09
C ARG A 218 11.50 5.30 -12.02
N ARG A 219 12.43 6.23 -12.19
CA ARG A 219 13.70 6.01 -12.91
C ARG A 219 14.56 5.02 -12.13
N GLU A 220 14.28 3.73 -12.25
CA GLU A 220 15.30 2.71 -12.03
C GLU A 220 16.13 2.63 -13.33
N PRO A 221 17.47 2.71 -13.25
CA PRO A 221 18.30 2.61 -14.45
C PRO A 221 18.07 1.23 -15.07
N PHE A 222 17.63 1.21 -16.33
CA PHE A 222 17.69 0.00 -17.14
C PHE A 222 19.17 -0.42 -17.24
N GLU A 223 19.52 -1.49 -16.53
CA GLU A 223 20.86 -2.08 -16.63
C GLU A 223 20.92 -2.89 -17.93
N PRO A 224 21.80 -2.54 -18.88
CA PRO A 224 21.87 -3.24 -20.15
C PRO A 224 22.34 -4.67 -19.90
N ILE A 225 21.45 -5.63 -20.19
CA ILE A 225 21.76 -7.07 -20.15
C ILE A 225 22.87 -7.32 -21.17
N ARG A 226 24.09 -7.58 -20.69
CA ARG A 226 25.24 -7.94 -21.52
C ARG A 226 24.94 -9.23 -22.27
N GLY A 227 24.71 -9.12 -23.58
CA GLY A 227 24.60 -10.25 -24.49
C GLY A 227 25.84 -11.14 -24.45
N GLY A 228 25.61 -12.42 -24.20
CA GLY A 228 26.61 -13.48 -24.36
C GLY A 228 26.99 -13.66 -25.83
N ARG A 229 28.26 -14.01 -26.03
CA ARG A 229 28.92 -14.23 -27.34
C ARG A 229 28.12 -15.19 -28.22
N GLY A 230 27.87 -14.78 -29.47
CA GLY A 230 27.46 -15.63 -30.57
C GLY A 230 28.26 -15.25 -31.83
N GLU A 231 28.87 -16.26 -32.46
CA GLU A 231 29.74 -16.19 -33.64
C GLU A 231 29.06 -15.59 -34.90
N PRO A 232 29.85 -15.11 -35.88
CA PRO A 232 29.35 -14.39 -37.04
C PRO A 232 28.81 -15.33 -38.12
N ILE A 233 27.55 -15.17 -38.50
CA ILE A 233 26.97 -15.86 -39.67
C ILE A 233 27.14 -14.98 -40.91
N GLY A 234 27.92 -15.53 -41.85
CA GLY A 234 28.13 -15.21 -43.26
C GLY A 234 27.34 -14.09 -43.93
N ARG A 235 28.10 -13.11 -44.46
CA ARG A 235 27.69 -12.27 -45.59
C ARG A 235 27.50 -13.14 -46.83
N ALA A 236 26.27 -13.23 -47.34
CA ALA A 236 26.01 -13.58 -48.73
C ALA A 236 25.93 -12.28 -49.54
N ALA A 237 26.89 -12.11 -50.45
CA ALA A 237 26.84 -11.16 -51.54
C ALA A 237 25.71 -11.56 -52.52
N ILE A 238 25.14 -10.62 -53.28
CA ILE A 238 25.38 -10.32 -54.71
C ILE A 238 24.04 -9.69 -55.22
N PRO A 239 23.93 -8.93 -56.33
CA PRO A 239 24.87 -8.05 -57.05
C PRO A 239 24.51 -6.57 -56.94
#